data_AF-A0A4R1YJS0-F1
#
_entry.id   AF-A0A4R1YJS0-F1
#
_cell.length_a   1.000
_cell.length_b   1.000
_cell.length_c   1.000
_cell.angle_alpha   90.00
_cell.angle_beta   90.00
_cell.angle_gamma   90.00
#
_symmetry.space_group_name_H-M   'P 1'
#
loop_
_entity.id
_entity.type
_entity.pdbx_description
1 polymer ?
#
loop_
_entity_poly.entity_id
_entity_poly.type
_entity_poly.pdbx_seq_one_letter_code
_entity_poly.pdbx_strand_id
1 'polypeptide(L)' 'MKEHDLKELGEDILRDVRSDVTPKKLMAAVRKAHPEASKKEIIRAAFYALIAHADKSPKELVPASA' A
#
# COMPACT_ATOMS: atom_id res chain seq x y z
N MET A 1 -7.88 -7.67 -11.08
CA MET A 1 -7.34 -6.32 -11.35
C MET A 1 -6.28 -6.40 -12.45
N LYS A 2 -6.18 -5.39 -13.31
CA LYS A 2 -5.08 -5.27 -14.29
C LYS A 2 -3.80 -4.83 -13.58
N GLU A 3 -2.65 -4.95 -14.25
CA GLU A 3 -1.36 -4.57 -13.64
C GLU A 3 -1.31 -3.09 -13.23
N HIS A 4 -1.86 -2.18 -14.05
CA HIS A 4 -1.99 -0.77 -13.71
C HIS A 4 -2.76 -0.57 -12.39
N ASP A 5 -3.93 -1.20 -12.27
CA ASP A 5 -4.79 -1.11 -11.08
C ASP A 5 -4.08 -1.69 -9.83
N LEU A 6 -3.21 -2.69 -9.99
CA LEU A 6 -2.40 -3.24 -8.90
C LEU A 6 -1.28 -2.30 -8.45
N LYS A 7 -0.72 -1.51 -9.36
CA LYS A 7 0.29 -0.48 -9.02
C LYS A 7 -0.37 0.67 -8.25
N GLU A 8 -1.52 1.14 -8.73
CA GLU A 8 -2.31 2.18 -8.07
C GLU A 8 -2.76 1.73 -6.67
N LEU A 9 -3.28 0.51 -6.53
CA LEU A 9 -3.58 -0.11 -5.24
C LEU A 9 -2.34 -0.17 -4.33
N GLY A 10 -1.16 -0.42 -4.90
CA GLY A 10 0.11 -0.47 -4.16
C GLY A 10 0.50 0.89 -3.56
N GLU A 11 0.36 1.96 -4.34
CA GLU A 11 0.60 3.34 -3.87
C GLU A 11 -0.39 3.74 -2.77
N ASP A 12 -1.66 3.37 -2.92
CA ASP A 12 -2.67 3.65 -1.89
C ASP A 12 -2.41 2.87 -0.60
N ILE A 13 -1.94 1.61 -0.70
CA ILE A 13 -1.48 0.84 0.47
C ILE A 13 -0.34 1.59 1.19
N LEU A 14 0.66 2.11 0.47
CA LEU A 14 1.79 2.81 1.08
C LEU A 14 1.37 4.08 1.83
N ARG A 15 0.37 4.82 1.33
CA ARG A 15 -0.17 6.02 2.02
C ARG A 15 -0.79 5.69 3.39
N ASP A 16 -1.30 4.47 3.54
CA ASP A 16 -1.93 4.02 4.78
C ASP A 16 -0.94 3.39 5.77
N VAL A 17 0.30 3.09 5.36
CA VAL A 17 1.33 2.52 6.23
C VAL A 17 1.80 3.56 7.25
N ARG A 18 1.64 3.23 8.54
CA ARG A 18 2.14 4.02 9.67
C ARG A 18 2.71 3.07 10.73
N SER A 19 3.66 3.54 11.53
CA SER A 19 4.34 2.73 12.55
C SER A 19 3.40 2.14 13.63
N ASP A 20 2.23 2.74 13.82
CA ASP A 20 1.20 2.35 14.79
C ASP A 20 0.09 1.44 14.19
N VAL A 21 0.12 1.21 12.88
CA VAL A 21 -0.90 0.41 12.17
C VAL A 21 -0.49 -1.06 12.14
N THR A 22 -1.36 -1.92 12.66
CA THR A 22 -1.17 -3.37 12.55
C THR A 22 -1.57 -3.88 11.16
N PRO A 23 -1.02 -5.02 10.69
CA PRO A 23 -1.41 -5.60 9.40
C PRO A 23 -2.92 -5.80 9.26
N LYS A 24 -3.63 -6.15 10.36
CA LYS A 24 -5.09 -6.30 10.36
C LYS A 24 -5.81 -4.98 10.11
N LYS A 25 -5.36 -3.89 10.74
CA LYS A 25 -5.93 -2.55 10.55
C LYS A 25 -5.63 -2.02 9.14
N LEU A 26 -4.42 -2.23 8.63
CA LEU A 26 -4.05 -1.88 7.26
C LEU A 26 -4.95 -2.60 6.25
N MET A 27 -5.10 -3.93 6.38
CA MET A 27 -6.00 -4.69 5.50
C MET A 27 -7.46 -4.22 5.58
N ALA A 28 -7.92 -3.75 6.74
CA ALA A 28 -9.28 -3.22 6.88
C ALA A 28 -9.43 -1.86 6.22
N ALA A 29 -8.44 -0.97 6.35
CA ALA A 29 -8.42 0.33 5.69
C ALA A 29 -8.40 0.19 4.16
N VAL A 30 -7.50 -0.66 3.64
CA VAL A 30 -7.37 -0.92 2.20
C VAL A 30 -8.65 -1.52 1.62
N ARG A 31 -9.29 -2.47 2.31
CA ARG A 31 -10.58 -3.03 1.87
C ARG A 31 -11.74 -2.04 1.93
N LYS A 32 -11.68 -1.05 2.84
CA LYS A 32 -12.69 0.00 2.90
C LYS A 32 -12.57 0.94 1.70
N ALA A 33 -11.34 1.23 1.27
CA ALA A 33 -11.07 2.05 0.09
C ALA A 33 -11.29 1.29 -1.24
N HIS A 34 -10.93 0.00 -1.28
CA HIS A 34 -11.00 -0.87 -2.45
C HIS A 34 -11.80 -2.15 -2.14
N PRO A 35 -13.15 -2.05 -2.02
CA PRO A 35 -14.00 -3.19 -1.66
C PRO A 35 -13.96 -4.33 -2.69
N GLU A 36 -13.61 -4.03 -3.95
CA GLU A 36 -13.44 -4.98 -5.04
C GLU A 36 -12.12 -5.76 -4.98
N ALA A 37 -11.12 -5.27 -4.23
CA ALA A 37 -9.81 -5.88 -4.16
C ALA A 37 -9.81 -7.16 -3.28
N SER A 38 -9.44 -8.29 -3.89
CA SER A 38 -9.28 -9.53 -3.14
C SER A 38 -8.04 -9.46 -2.22
N LYS A 39 -8.01 -10.32 -1.18
CA LYS A 39 -6.84 -10.43 -0.28
C LYS A 39 -5.53 -10.68 -1.06
N LYS A 40 -5.60 -11.48 -2.13
CA LYS A 40 -4.42 -11.82 -2.96
C LYS A 40 -3.93 -10.60 -3.74
N GLU A 41 -4.84 -9.79 -4.28
CA GLU A 41 -4.50 -8.57 -5.02
C GLU A 41 -3.88 -7.52 -4.10
N ILE A 42 -4.43 -7.34 -2.89
CA ILE A 42 -3.85 -6.44 -1.89
C ILE A 42 -2.43 -6.85 -1.50
N ILE A 43 -2.20 -8.14 -1.21
CA ILE A 43 -0.86 -8.63 -0.87
C ILE A 43 0.10 -8.42 -2.05
N ARG A 44 -0.33 -8.76 -3.26
CA ARG A 44 0.50 -8.60 -4.47
C ARG A 44 0.85 -7.14 -4.73
N ALA A 45 -0.12 -6.23 -4.60
CA ALA A 45 0.07 -4.79 -4.74
C ALA A 45 1.05 -4.25 -3.70
N ALA A 46 0.94 -4.68 -2.44
CA ALA A 46 1.88 -4.29 -1.39
C ALA A 46 3.32 -4.70 -1.74
N PHE A 47 3.54 -5.93 -2.24
CA PHE A 47 4.87 -6.36 -2.67
C PHE A 47 5.39 -5.56 -3.87
N TYR A 48 4.55 -5.28 -4.86
CA TYR A 48 4.96 -4.43 -5.99
C TYR A 48 5.36 -3.04 -5.54
N ALA A 49 4.62 -2.44 -4.60
CA ALA A 49 4.95 -1.15 -4.04
C ALA A 49 6.30 -1.18 -3.28
N LEU A 50 6.53 -2.19 -2.43
CA LEU A 50 7.82 -2.34 -1.75
C LEU A 50 8.99 -2.48 -2.71
N ILE A 51 8.84 -3.27 -3.78
CA ILE A 51 9.88 -3.44 -4.80
C ILE A 51 10.12 -2.14 -5.58
N ALA A 52 9.06 -1.43 -5.97
CA ALA A 52 9.16 -0.18 -6.74
C ALA A 52 9.82 0.96 -5.95
N HIS A 53 9.77 0.89 -4.62
CA HIS A 53 10.35 1.89 -3.73
C HIS A 53 11.59 1.38 -2.97
N ALA A 54 12.13 0.21 -3.33
CA ALA A 54 13.24 -0.44 -2.61
C ALA A 54 14.53 0.42 -2.55
N ASP A 55 14.77 1.22 -3.58
CA ASP A 55 15.94 2.10 -3.68
C ASP A 55 15.71 3.49 -3.06
N LYS A 56 14.47 3.79 -2.62
CA LYS A 56 14.15 5.06 -1.97
C LYS A 56 14.43 4.97 -0.48
N SER A 57 15.08 6.00 0.06
CA SER A 57 15.36 6.05 1.49
C SER A 57 14.03 6.11 2.28
N PRO A 58 13.87 5.43 3.43
CA PRO A 58 12.62 5.45 4.21
C PRO A 58 12.11 6.84 4.58
N LYS A 59 13.01 7.84 4.60
CA LYS A 59 12.72 9.26 4.85
C LYS A 59 11.97 9.95 3.70
N GLU A 60 11.96 9.38 2.51
CA GLU A 60 11.26 9.89 1.32
C GLU A 60 9.88 9.26 1.11
N LEU A 61 9.55 8.21 1.89
CA LEU A 61 8.28 7.48 1.85
C LEU A 61 7.23 8.03 2.82
N VAL A 62 7.60 9.05 3.61
CA VAL A 62 6.69 9.78 4.49
C VAL A 62 6.63 11.20 3.96
N PRO A 63 5.44 11.76 3.61
CA PRO A 63 5.35 13.18 3.35
C PRO A 63 5.81 13.90 4.62
N ALA A 64 6.88 14.71 4.47
CA ALA A 64 7.31 15.61 5.52
C ALA A 64 6.09 16.38 6.01
N SER A 65 5.76 16.21 7.29
CA SER A 65 4.64 16.88 7.92
C SER A 65 4.71 18.38 7.68
N ALA A 66 3.58 18.94 7.22
CA ALA A 66 3.28 20.37 7.25
C ALA A 66 3.28 20.90 8.69
#